data_AF-A0A699YXS2-F1
#
_entry.id   AF-A0A699YXS2-F1
#
_cell.length_a   1.000
_cell.length_b   1.000
_cell.length_c   1.000
_cell.angle_alpha   90.00
_cell.angle_beta   90.00
_cell.angle_gamma   90.00
#
_symmetry.space_group_name_H-M   'P 1'
#
loop_
_entity.id
_entity.type
_entity.pdbx_description
1 polymer ?
#
loop_
_entity_poly.entity_id
_entity_poly.type
_entity_poly.pdbx_seq_one_letter_code
_entity_poly.pdbx_strand_id
1 'polypeptide(L)'
;PGVTSMSVDTHKFGLAHKGSSVVLYASPELRAHQFTSITDWSGGLYISPTMAGSRPGALIATAWAAMMAMGEEGYLATTRRLMEAAIRQAMAWLLTTLRGLFREGVQQIPELQVLGHPDMCLVAFAAARKSSVNVYKLKDLMTAKHWSLNALQQPAALHFCFTAAHVSGKTDVVAQLLEDLKDGVRALVANPEAVSGGSAPMYGMSNVTPDRGMIAEFLVAYQDVMLAP
;
A
#
# COMPACT_ATOMS: atom_id res chain seq x y z
N PRO A 1 28.91 -4.61 -4.65
CA PRO A 1 28.01 -3.44 -4.86
C PRO A 1 27.49 -3.42 -6.29
N GLY A 2 26.21 -3.12 -6.52
CA GLY A 2 25.62 -3.19 -7.87
C GLY A 2 24.28 -2.46 -8.06
N VAL A 3 23.88 -1.61 -7.11
CA VAL A 3 22.68 -0.78 -7.23
C VAL A 3 23.02 0.44 -8.09
N THR A 4 22.34 0.60 -9.23
CA THR A 4 22.60 1.68 -10.19
C THR A 4 21.59 2.83 -10.11
N SER A 5 20.40 2.60 -9.54
CA SER A 5 19.38 3.60 -9.27
C SER A 5 18.47 3.22 -8.10
N MET A 6 17.72 4.18 -7.57
CA MET A 6 16.74 3.99 -6.50
C MET A 6 15.60 5.01 -6.63
N SER A 7 14.34 4.59 -6.49
CA SER A 7 13.19 5.47 -6.35
C SER A 7 12.75 5.62 -4.89
N VAL A 8 12.41 6.83 -4.48
CA VAL A 8 12.02 7.17 -3.09
C VAL A 8 10.84 8.14 -3.09
N ASP A 9 9.67 7.64 -2.68
CA ASP A 9 8.43 8.40 -2.65
C ASP A 9 8.33 9.34 -1.42
N THR A 10 8.69 10.61 -1.58
CA THR A 10 8.52 11.63 -0.53
C THR A 10 7.06 11.78 -0.09
N HIS A 11 6.10 11.65 -1.02
CA HIS A 11 4.66 11.70 -0.72
C HIS A 11 4.06 10.42 -0.07
N LYS A 12 4.91 9.48 0.38
CA LYS A 12 4.53 8.29 1.16
C LYS A 12 5.08 8.44 2.59
N PHE A 13 6.13 7.71 2.93
CA PHE A 13 6.76 7.72 4.26
C PHE A 13 7.66 8.95 4.49
N GLY A 14 7.99 9.71 3.45
CA GLY A 14 8.55 11.06 3.60
C GLY A 14 7.54 12.10 4.13
N LEU A 15 6.26 11.75 4.24
CA LEU A 15 5.17 12.59 4.76
C LEU A 15 4.91 13.91 3.99
N ALA A 16 5.43 14.03 2.76
CA ALA A 16 5.16 15.16 1.88
C ALA A 16 3.74 15.11 1.28
N HIS A 17 3.29 16.23 0.73
CA HIS A 17 2.03 16.29 -0.02
C HIS A 17 2.09 15.44 -1.30
N LYS A 18 0.92 14.96 -1.75
CA LYS A 18 0.79 14.11 -2.96
C LYS A 18 1.30 14.82 -4.20
N GLY A 19 2.09 14.08 -5.00
CA GLY A 19 2.69 14.55 -6.25
C GLY A 19 4.20 14.82 -6.15
N SER A 20 4.91 14.20 -5.20
CA SER A 20 6.36 14.27 -5.07
C SER A 20 6.99 12.88 -4.84
N SER A 21 8.06 12.61 -5.58
CA SER A 21 8.92 11.42 -5.48
C SER A 21 10.31 11.78 -6.04
N VAL A 22 11.32 10.97 -5.74
CA VAL A 22 12.71 11.17 -6.14
C VAL A 22 13.22 9.93 -6.85
N VAL A 23 13.96 10.11 -7.95
CA VAL A 23 14.81 9.05 -8.53
C VAL A 23 16.27 9.45 -8.38
N LEU A 24 17.05 8.55 -7.82
CA LEU A 24 18.49 8.65 -7.59
C LEU A 24 19.21 7.72 -8.57
N TYR A 25 20.37 8.14 -9.03
CA TYR A 25 21.26 7.37 -9.90
C TYR A 25 22.65 7.29 -9.28
N ALA A 26 23.32 6.16 -9.45
CA ALA A 26 24.66 5.93 -8.94
C ALA A 26 25.72 6.80 -9.63
N SER A 27 25.43 7.35 -10.82
CA SER A 27 26.35 8.23 -11.54
C SER A 27 25.62 9.30 -12.39
N PRO A 28 26.27 10.43 -12.70
CA PRO A 28 25.72 11.46 -13.60
C PRO A 28 25.47 10.94 -15.02
N GLU A 29 26.29 10.02 -15.52
CA GLU A 29 26.21 9.44 -16.86
C GLU A 29 24.92 8.65 -17.02
N LEU A 30 24.57 7.81 -16.04
CA LEU A 30 23.28 7.11 -16.01
C LEU A 30 22.11 8.08 -15.98
N ARG A 31 22.21 9.17 -15.20
CA ARG A 31 21.17 10.19 -15.10
C ARG A 31 21.00 10.99 -16.40
N ALA A 32 22.06 11.20 -17.18
CA ALA A 32 22.00 11.94 -18.43
C ALA A 32 21.04 11.29 -19.45
N HIS A 33 20.92 9.96 -19.44
CA HIS A 33 19.98 9.22 -20.28
C HIS A 33 18.49 9.43 -19.93
N GLN A 34 18.16 10.05 -18.78
CA GLN A 34 16.79 10.45 -18.44
C GLN A 34 16.36 11.76 -19.11
N PHE A 35 17.31 12.60 -19.53
CA PHE A 35 17.01 13.96 -19.96
C PHE A 35 16.45 13.99 -21.39
N THR A 36 15.39 14.78 -21.59
CA THR A 36 14.92 15.13 -22.93
C THR A 36 15.54 16.46 -23.35
N SER A 37 16.47 16.43 -24.30
CA SER A 37 17.11 17.62 -24.90
C SER A 37 16.64 17.82 -26.33
N ILE A 38 16.21 19.03 -26.68
CA ILE A 38 15.79 19.43 -28.03
C ILE A 38 16.57 20.69 -28.41
N THR A 39 17.27 20.66 -29.54
CA THR A 39 18.23 21.70 -29.94
C THR A 39 17.84 22.45 -31.22
N ASP A 40 16.89 21.91 -31.97
CA ASP A 40 16.42 22.34 -33.29
C ASP A 40 15.00 22.96 -33.25
N TRP A 41 14.41 23.09 -32.06
CA TRP A 41 13.12 23.75 -31.88
C TRP A 41 13.25 25.28 -32.08
N SER A 42 12.34 25.85 -32.88
CA SER A 42 12.30 27.28 -33.17
C SER A 42 12.01 28.17 -31.96
N GLY A 43 11.50 27.60 -30.85
CA GLY A 43 11.36 28.30 -29.56
C GLY A 43 12.67 28.43 -28.76
N GLY A 44 13.78 27.88 -29.27
CA GLY A 44 15.09 27.91 -28.63
C GLY A 44 15.52 26.57 -28.02
N LEU A 45 16.68 26.57 -27.36
CA LEU A 45 17.21 25.38 -26.70
C LEU A 45 16.30 24.93 -25.56
N TYR A 46 15.91 23.66 -25.56
CA TYR A 46 15.03 23.09 -24.54
C TYR A 46 15.67 21.85 -23.89
N ILE A 47 15.58 21.77 -22.57
CA ILE A 47 15.94 20.56 -21.82
C ILE A 47 14.95 20.36 -20.66
N SER A 48 14.47 19.12 -20.49
CA SER A 48 13.72 18.70 -19.31
C SER A 48 14.42 17.55 -18.59
N PRO A 49 14.56 17.62 -17.26
CA PRO A 49 15.12 16.52 -16.47
C PRO A 49 14.10 15.40 -16.18
N THR A 50 12.81 15.59 -16.47
CA THR A 50 11.74 14.58 -16.30
C THR A 50 10.69 14.68 -17.41
N MET A 51 9.66 13.82 -17.40
CA MET A 51 8.57 13.83 -18.40
C MET A 51 7.82 15.17 -18.52
N ALA A 52 7.76 15.99 -17.46
CA ALA A 52 6.97 17.22 -17.44
C ALA A 52 7.84 18.45 -17.70
N GLY A 53 7.35 19.38 -18.53
CA GLY A 53 7.94 20.73 -18.68
C GLY A 53 7.59 21.63 -17.50
N SER A 54 6.42 22.27 -17.57
CA SER A 54 5.84 23.01 -16.44
C SER A 54 5.55 22.07 -15.27
N ARG A 55 5.95 22.47 -14.04
CA ARG A 55 5.86 21.64 -12.83
C ARG A 55 5.30 22.44 -11.65
N PRO A 56 4.47 21.84 -10.78
CA PRO A 56 3.92 22.52 -9.60
C PRO A 56 4.99 22.68 -8.51
N GLY A 57 5.75 23.79 -8.58
CA GLY A 57 6.86 24.07 -7.66
C GLY A 57 6.50 24.05 -6.17
N ALA A 58 5.24 24.35 -5.83
CA ALA A 58 4.71 24.23 -4.47
C ALA A 58 4.86 22.80 -3.90
N LEU A 59 4.69 21.75 -4.70
CA LEU A 59 4.84 20.38 -4.22
C LEU A 59 6.30 20.06 -3.85
N ILE A 60 7.27 20.59 -4.60
CA ILE A 60 8.70 20.50 -4.28
C ILE A 60 8.99 21.21 -2.96
N ALA A 61 8.44 22.42 -2.77
CA ALA A 61 8.58 23.18 -1.53
C ALA A 61 7.96 22.44 -0.32
N THR A 62 6.78 21.83 -0.46
CA THR A 62 6.17 21.04 0.62
C THR A 62 6.95 19.76 0.95
N ALA A 63 7.59 19.13 -0.03
CA ALA A 63 8.45 17.97 0.22
C ALA A 63 9.71 18.37 0.99
N TRP A 64 10.37 19.47 0.60
CA TRP A 64 11.48 20.04 1.36
C TRP A 64 11.05 20.42 2.79
N ALA A 65 9.92 21.13 2.94
CA ALA A 65 9.42 21.55 4.25
C ALA A 65 9.09 20.36 5.16
N ALA A 66 8.47 19.29 4.63
CA ALA A 66 8.24 18.06 5.39
C ALA A 66 9.56 17.41 5.84
N MET A 67 10.55 17.31 4.95
CA MET A 67 11.86 16.74 5.30
C MET A 67 12.60 17.55 6.36
N MET A 68 12.56 18.89 6.29
CA MET A 68 13.20 19.76 7.27
C MET A 68 12.46 19.78 8.62
N ALA A 69 11.12 19.75 8.61
CA ALA A 69 10.32 19.73 9.83
C ALA A 69 10.38 18.39 10.56
N MET A 70 10.51 17.28 9.83
CA MET A 70 10.72 15.96 10.43
C MET A 70 12.15 15.78 10.93
N GLY A 71 13.14 16.12 10.11
CA GLY A 71 14.55 15.82 10.39
C GLY A 71 14.82 14.32 10.54
N GLU A 72 16.06 13.97 10.88
CA GLU A 72 16.42 12.56 11.15
C GLU A 72 15.66 12.03 12.36
N GLU A 73 15.62 12.77 13.47
CA GLU A 73 14.95 12.35 14.71
C GLU A 73 13.47 12.09 14.53
N GLY A 74 12.75 12.95 13.80
CA GLY A 74 11.32 12.75 13.54
C GLY A 74 11.06 11.58 12.60
N TYR A 75 11.89 11.37 11.56
CA TYR A 75 11.77 10.18 10.72
C TYR A 75 12.12 8.91 11.49
N LEU A 76 13.13 8.92 12.35
CA LEU A 76 13.44 7.82 13.26
C LEU A 76 12.30 7.57 14.24
N ALA A 77 11.71 8.60 14.85
CA ALA A 77 10.61 8.45 15.81
C ALA A 77 9.32 7.96 15.14
N THR A 78 8.93 8.51 13.99
CA THR A 78 7.77 8.03 13.23
C THR A 78 8.01 6.63 12.68
N THR A 79 9.21 6.33 12.17
CA THR A 79 9.57 4.96 11.78
C THR A 79 9.54 4.03 12.99
N ARG A 80 10.02 4.46 14.16
CA ARG A 80 9.96 3.65 15.38
C ARG A 80 8.52 3.37 15.78
N ARG A 81 7.62 4.36 15.81
CA ARG A 81 6.18 4.18 16.11
C ARG A 81 5.46 3.34 15.08
N LEU A 82 5.74 3.55 13.79
CA LEU A 82 5.24 2.71 12.69
C LEU A 82 5.69 1.27 12.87
N MET A 83 6.98 1.09 13.18
CA MET A 83 7.58 -0.21 13.44
C MET A 83 7.24 -0.71 14.85
N GLU A 84 6.66 0.05 15.78
CA GLU A 84 6.18 -0.46 17.07
C GLU A 84 4.77 -1.01 16.89
N ALA A 85 3.91 -0.22 16.24
CA ALA A 85 2.58 -0.60 15.78
C ALA A 85 2.59 -1.77 14.78
N ALA A 86 3.65 -1.87 13.98
CA ALA A 86 3.78 -2.89 12.94
C ALA A 86 4.89 -3.93 13.17
N ILE A 87 5.89 -3.78 14.09
CA ILE A 87 7.13 -4.62 14.28
C ILE A 87 7.63 -4.80 15.77
N ARG A 88 7.43 -5.94 16.46
CA ARG A 88 8.48 -6.98 16.74
C ARG A 88 7.98 -8.13 17.65
N GLN A 89 8.42 -9.35 17.31
CA GLN A 89 9.07 -10.27 18.27
C GLN A 89 10.58 -10.34 17.94
N ALA A 90 11.39 -11.01 18.79
CA ALA A 90 12.84 -11.18 18.67
C ALA A 90 13.71 -9.91 18.84
N MET A 91 13.69 -9.35 20.06
CA MET A 91 14.90 -9.17 20.89
C MET A 91 14.47 -8.76 22.31
N ALA A 92 14.07 -9.77 23.08
CA ALA A 92 13.81 -9.79 24.52
C ALA A 92 13.37 -8.47 25.22
N TRP A 93 12.06 -8.39 25.47
CA TRP A 93 11.48 -7.95 26.76
C TRP A 93 11.47 -6.46 27.15
N LEU A 94 12.09 -5.54 26.40
CA LEU A 94 11.94 -4.09 26.60
C LEU A 94 11.35 -3.31 25.41
N LEU A 95 11.04 -3.98 24.29
CA LEU A 95 10.78 -3.35 22.98
C LEU A 95 9.60 -4.00 22.20
N THR A 96 8.63 -4.56 22.92
CA THR A 96 7.62 -5.49 22.36
C THR A 96 6.26 -4.84 22.13
N THR A 97 5.56 -5.22 21.03
CA THR A 97 4.14 -5.71 21.00
C THR A 97 3.60 -5.95 19.57
N LEU A 98 3.24 -4.91 18.80
CA LEU A 98 2.01 -4.96 17.96
C LEU A 98 2.09 -5.74 16.62
N ARG A 99 3.27 -5.98 16.01
CA ARG A 99 3.39 -6.91 14.84
C ARG A 99 2.94 -8.30 15.18
N GLY A 100 3.32 -8.74 16.38
CA GLY A 100 2.94 -10.02 16.91
C GLY A 100 1.44 -10.07 16.86
N LEU A 101 0.75 -9.08 17.44
CA LEU A 101 -0.70 -9.02 17.37
C LEU A 101 -1.25 -9.10 15.95
N PHE A 102 -0.78 -8.33 14.95
CA PHE A 102 -1.38 -8.48 13.62
C PHE A 102 -1.05 -9.81 12.93
N ARG A 103 0.23 -10.24 12.92
CA ARG A 103 0.65 -11.48 12.25
C ARG A 103 0.21 -12.73 13.03
N GLU A 104 0.52 -12.80 14.32
CA GLU A 104 0.14 -13.88 15.23
C GLU A 104 -1.36 -13.88 15.45
N GLY A 105 -2.03 -12.72 15.53
CA GLY A 105 -3.49 -12.63 15.60
C GLY A 105 -4.18 -13.10 14.32
N VAL A 106 -3.60 -12.85 13.14
CA VAL A 106 -4.04 -13.51 11.90
C VAL A 106 -3.71 -15.00 11.91
N GLN A 107 -2.59 -15.45 12.48
CA GLN A 107 -2.28 -16.87 12.66
C GLN A 107 -3.16 -17.56 13.74
N GLN A 108 -3.77 -16.79 14.65
CA GLN A 108 -4.81 -17.22 15.59
C GLN A 108 -6.19 -17.30 14.94
N ILE A 109 -6.33 -16.91 13.66
CA ILE A 109 -7.51 -17.14 12.82
C ILE A 109 -7.19 -18.32 11.90
N PRO A 110 -7.61 -19.57 12.22
CA PRO A 110 -7.19 -20.77 11.48
C PRO A 110 -7.54 -20.80 9.98
N GLU A 111 -8.45 -19.92 9.56
CA GLU A 111 -8.90 -19.75 8.18
C GLU A 111 -7.99 -18.84 7.35
N LEU A 112 -7.07 -18.08 7.98
CA LEU A 112 -6.20 -17.09 7.34
C LEU A 112 -4.71 -17.42 7.53
N GLN A 113 -3.88 -16.94 6.60
CA GLN A 113 -2.42 -17.02 6.69
C GLN A 113 -1.77 -15.73 6.17
N VAL A 114 -0.71 -15.27 6.82
CA VAL A 114 0.14 -14.18 6.32
C VAL A 114 1.02 -14.69 5.18
N LEU A 115 1.11 -13.92 4.10
CA LEU A 115 1.95 -14.25 2.95
C LEU A 115 3.40 -13.80 3.19
N GLY A 116 4.33 -14.76 3.19
CA GLY A 116 5.75 -14.51 3.39
C GLY A 116 6.09 -14.00 4.79
N HIS A 117 7.15 -13.18 4.86
CA HIS A 117 7.67 -12.63 6.11
C HIS A 117 7.83 -11.09 5.98
N PRO A 118 6.73 -10.32 6.05
CA PRO A 118 6.76 -8.88 5.75
C PRO A 118 7.51 -8.10 6.83
N ASP A 119 8.71 -7.60 6.51
CA ASP A 119 9.63 -6.90 7.42
C ASP A 119 9.43 -5.39 7.55
N MET A 120 8.34 -4.86 6.99
CA MET A 120 7.95 -3.46 7.09
C MET A 120 6.44 -3.34 7.34
N CYS A 121 5.89 -2.15 7.15
CA CYS A 121 4.51 -1.76 7.44
C CYS A 121 3.39 -2.37 6.57
N LEU A 122 3.67 -3.20 5.57
CA LEU A 122 2.65 -3.80 4.69
C LEU A 122 2.52 -5.29 4.99
N VAL A 123 1.33 -5.72 5.44
CA VAL A 123 1.05 -7.13 5.73
C VAL A 123 -0.02 -7.65 4.77
N ALA A 124 0.37 -8.59 3.91
CA ALA A 124 -0.54 -9.32 3.03
C ALA A 124 -0.96 -10.65 3.69
N PHE A 125 -2.24 -11.01 3.56
CA PHE A 125 -2.79 -12.25 4.08
C PHE A 125 -3.82 -12.85 3.12
N ALA A 126 -3.88 -14.18 3.09
CA ALA A 126 -4.75 -14.96 2.24
C ALA A 126 -5.54 -15.98 3.08
N ALA A 127 -6.46 -16.72 2.45
CA ALA A 127 -7.03 -17.90 3.08
C ALA A 127 -5.94 -18.95 3.35
N ALA A 128 -5.93 -19.54 4.55
CA ALA A 128 -5.03 -20.63 4.93
C ALA A 128 -5.23 -21.87 4.04
N ARG A 129 -6.47 -22.13 3.63
CA ARG A 129 -6.86 -23.20 2.72
C ARG A 129 -7.79 -22.61 1.65
N LYS A 130 -7.73 -23.09 0.40
CA LYS A 130 -8.56 -22.56 -0.71
C LYS A 130 -10.07 -22.57 -0.41
N SER A 131 -10.52 -23.46 0.47
CA SER A 131 -11.92 -23.63 0.87
C SER A 131 -12.27 -23.08 2.26
N SER A 132 -11.36 -22.41 2.98
CA SER A 132 -11.69 -21.88 4.32
C SER A 132 -12.57 -20.64 4.27
N VAL A 133 -12.11 -19.59 3.58
CA VAL A 133 -12.82 -18.31 3.45
C VAL A 133 -12.55 -17.67 2.10
N ASN A 134 -13.56 -17.08 1.46
CA ASN A 134 -13.35 -16.18 0.32
C ASN A 134 -12.87 -14.81 0.82
N VAL A 135 -11.59 -14.51 0.63
CA VAL A 135 -10.96 -13.28 1.12
C VAL A 135 -11.54 -12.00 0.51
N TYR A 136 -12.14 -12.04 -0.69
CA TYR A 136 -12.78 -10.86 -1.24
C TYR A 136 -14.14 -10.58 -0.59
N LYS A 137 -14.90 -11.63 -0.23
CA LYS A 137 -16.11 -11.47 0.61
C LYS A 137 -15.73 -10.94 2.00
N LEU A 138 -14.59 -11.37 2.55
CA LEU A 138 -14.06 -10.81 3.80
C LEU A 138 -13.75 -9.31 3.65
N LYS A 139 -13.11 -8.88 2.55
CA LYS A 139 -12.91 -7.45 2.27
C LYS A 139 -14.22 -6.67 2.28
N ASP A 140 -15.29 -7.20 1.70
CA ASP A 140 -16.58 -6.50 1.64
C ASP A 140 -17.24 -6.40 3.03
N LEU A 141 -17.16 -7.42 3.89
CA LEU A 141 -17.54 -7.31 5.32
C LEU A 141 -16.71 -6.25 6.05
N MET A 142 -15.40 -6.24 5.84
CA MET A 142 -14.50 -5.25 6.44
C MET A 142 -14.82 -3.84 5.92
N THR A 143 -15.21 -3.70 4.65
CA THR A 143 -15.66 -2.43 4.04
C THR A 143 -16.96 -1.94 4.68
N ALA A 144 -17.91 -2.84 4.98
CA ALA A 144 -19.12 -2.50 5.74
C ALA A 144 -18.82 -2.05 7.19
N LYS A 145 -17.71 -2.52 7.77
CA LYS A 145 -17.12 -2.02 9.02
C LYS A 145 -16.17 -0.81 8.82
N HIS A 146 -16.25 -0.13 7.68
CA HIS A 146 -15.45 1.05 7.29
C HIS A 146 -13.94 0.84 7.09
N TRP A 147 -13.46 -0.42 7.04
CA TRP A 147 -12.06 -0.72 6.72
C TRP A 147 -11.82 -0.77 5.20
N SER A 148 -10.89 0.06 4.73
CA SER A 148 -10.41 -0.01 3.34
C SER A 148 -9.20 -0.94 3.23
N LEU A 149 -9.47 -2.23 2.95
CA LEU A 149 -8.44 -3.24 2.68
C LEU A 149 -8.17 -3.33 1.18
N ASN A 150 -6.89 -3.42 0.78
CA ASN A 150 -6.53 -3.59 -0.62
C ASN A 150 -6.70 -5.06 -1.03
N ALA A 151 -7.46 -5.32 -2.10
CA ALA A 151 -7.54 -6.64 -2.70
C ALA A 151 -6.30 -6.92 -3.57
N LEU A 152 -5.80 -8.15 -3.49
CA LEU A 152 -4.66 -8.67 -4.24
C LEU A 152 -5.08 -9.89 -5.06
N GLN A 153 -4.32 -10.19 -6.11
CA GLN A 153 -4.50 -11.33 -6.99
C GLN A 153 -3.17 -12.07 -7.18
N GLN A 154 -3.23 -13.32 -7.62
CA GLN A 154 -2.06 -14.17 -7.89
C GLN A 154 -1.06 -14.29 -6.69
N PRO A 155 -1.49 -14.80 -5.51
CA PRO A 155 -2.76 -15.44 -5.20
C PRO A 155 -3.85 -14.46 -4.73
N ALA A 156 -5.09 -14.94 -4.65
CA ALA A 156 -6.18 -14.19 -4.03
C ALA A 156 -5.86 -13.91 -2.55
N ALA A 157 -5.73 -12.63 -2.21
CA ALA A 157 -5.29 -12.17 -0.89
C ALA A 157 -5.81 -10.75 -0.63
N LEU A 158 -5.65 -10.27 0.59
CA LEU A 158 -5.78 -8.86 0.96
C LEU A 158 -4.45 -8.34 1.49
N HIS A 159 -4.26 -7.03 1.54
CA HIS A 159 -3.26 -6.43 2.43
C HIS A 159 -3.79 -5.21 3.17
N PHE A 160 -3.14 -4.92 4.30
CA PHE A 160 -3.22 -3.64 4.98
C PHE A 160 -1.82 -2.99 5.05
N CYS A 161 -1.77 -1.66 4.89
CA CYS A 161 -0.53 -0.89 4.90
C CYS A 161 -0.57 0.13 6.04
N PHE A 162 0.20 -0.12 7.09
CA PHE A 162 0.24 0.72 8.29
C PHE A 162 1.01 2.01 8.00
N THR A 163 0.28 3.11 7.79
CA THR A 163 0.82 4.48 7.72
C THR A 163 0.85 5.16 9.09
N ALA A 164 1.53 6.32 9.18
CA ALA A 164 1.66 7.08 10.42
C ALA A 164 0.30 7.47 11.04
N ALA A 165 -0.75 7.59 10.22
CA ALA A 165 -2.10 7.92 10.68
C ALA A 165 -2.73 6.83 11.58
N HIS A 166 -2.33 5.56 11.43
CA HIS A 166 -2.84 4.46 12.26
C HIS A 166 -2.14 4.37 13.63
N VAL A 167 -1.06 5.14 13.83
CA VAL A 167 -0.17 5.04 15.02
C VAL A 167 -0.07 6.36 15.79
N SER A 168 -0.74 7.40 15.31
CA SER A 168 -0.80 8.74 15.92
C SER A 168 -2.03 8.97 16.80
N GLY A 169 -2.99 8.03 16.82
CA GLY A 169 -4.24 8.12 17.56
C GLY A 169 -4.19 7.52 18.97
N LYS A 170 -5.26 7.72 19.74
CA LYS A 170 -5.47 7.06 21.05
C LYS A 170 -6.12 5.67 20.93
N THR A 171 -6.69 5.34 19.78
CA THR A 171 -7.37 4.07 19.51
C THR A 171 -6.36 3.03 19.06
N ASP A 172 -6.43 1.82 19.61
CA ASP A 172 -5.68 0.68 19.09
C ASP A 172 -6.33 0.15 17.79
N VAL A 173 -5.93 0.76 16.68
CA VAL A 173 -6.36 0.40 15.32
C VAL A 173 -6.01 -1.06 14.99
N VAL A 174 -4.93 -1.60 15.55
CA VAL A 174 -4.49 -2.98 15.27
C VAL A 174 -5.40 -3.98 15.98
N ALA A 175 -5.71 -3.77 17.26
CA ALA A 175 -6.65 -4.61 18.01
C ALA A 175 -8.06 -4.56 17.40
N GLN A 176 -8.56 -3.37 17.04
CA GLN A 176 -9.85 -3.20 16.38
C GLN A 176 -9.91 -3.98 15.05
N LEU A 177 -8.88 -3.84 14.20
CA LEU A 177 -8.79 -4.53 12.90
C LEU A 177 -8.79 -6.06 13.07
N LEU A 178 -8.10 -6.58 14.09
CA LEU A 178 -8.03 -8.01 14.37
C LEU A 178 -9.37 -8.59 14.84
N GLU A 179 -10.08 -7.90 15.72
CA GLU A 179 -11.38 -8.38 16.17
C GLU A 179 -12.42 -8.29 15.04
N ASP A 180 -12.36 -7.25 14.21
CA ASP A 180 -13.22 -7.13 13.04
C ASP A 180 -12.93 -8.22 11.98
N LEU A 181 -11.66 -8.60 11.79
CA LEU A 181 -11.28 -9.75 10.95
C LEU A 181 -11.76 -11.09 11.54
N LYS A 182 -11.67 -11.29 12.85
CA LYS A 182 -12.20 -12.49 13.53
C LYS A 182 -13.71 -12.59 13.37
N ASP A 183 -14.44 -11.50 13.59
CA ASP A 183 -15.89 -11.41 13.33
C ASP A 183 -16.22 -11.75 11.88
N GLY A 184 -15.52 -11.11 10.92
CA GLY A 184 -15.77 -11.31 9.50
C GLY A 184 -15.51 -12.74 9.03
N VAL A 185 -14.46 -13.37 9.55
CA VAL A 185 -14.18 -14.80 9.31
C VAL A 185 -15.23 -15.69 9.97
N ARG A 186 -15.59 -15.45 11.24
CA ARG A 186 -16.66 -16.20 11.93
C ARG A 186 -17.98 -16.14 11.17
N ALA A 187 -18.35 -14.97 10.64
CA ALA A 187 -19.54 -14.78 9.81
C ALA A 187 -19.49 -15.59 8.50
N LEU A 188 -18.37 -15.58 7.78
CA LEU A 188 -18.21 -16.33 6.52
C LEU A 188 -18.08 -17.85 6.71
N VAL A 189 -17.54 -18.31 7.84
CA VAL A 189 -17.53 -19.73 8.20
C VAL A 189 -18.94 -20.22 8.55
N ALA A 190 -19.72 -19.41 9.28
CA ALA A 190 -21.11 -19.74 9.63
C ALA A 190 -22.06 -19.66 8.42
N ASN A 191 -21.84 -18.70 7.52
CA ASN A 191 -22.60 -18.55 6.27
C ASN A 191 -21.69 -17.95 5.16
N PRO A 192 -21.19 -18.77 4.22
CA PRO A 192 -20.37 -18.29 3.10
C PRO A 192 -21.07 -17.27 2.19
N GLU A 193 -22.40 -17.24 2.19
CA GLU A 193 -23.24 -16.31 1.43
C GLU A 193 -23.79 -15.15 2.29
N ALA A 194 -23.19 -14.87 3.45
CA ALA A 194 -23.53 -13.74 4.32
C ALA A 194 -23.33 -12.35 3.68
N VAL A 195 -22.64 -12.29 2.54
CA VAL A 195 -22.40 -11.05 1.76
C VAL A 195 -23.00 -11.20 0.38
N SER A 196 -23.93 -10.32 0.05
CA SER A 196 -24.42 -10.07 -1.31
C SER A 196 -24.07 -8.64 -1.74
N GLY A 197 -23.72 -8.47 -3.01
CA GLY A 197 -23.16 -7.21 -3.52
C GLY A 197 -21.68 -7.03 -3.17
N GLY A 198 -21.20 -5.78 -3.23
CA GLY A 198 -19.81 -5.43 -2.96
C GLY A 198 -18.85 -5.66 -4.14
N SER A 199 -17.57 -5.72 -3.85
CA SER A 199 -16.48 -5.84 -4.84
C SER A 199 -16.00 -7.28 -5.06
N ALA A 200 -16.43 -8.24 -4.23
CA ALA A 200 -15.97 -9.62 -4.26
C ALA A 200 -16.21 -10.35 -5.60
N PRO A 201 -17.34 -10.19 -6.30
CA PRO A 201 -17.52 -10.80 -7.62
C PRO A 201 -16.54 -10.26 -8.66
N MET A 202 -16.24 -8.95 -8.60
CA MET A 202 -15.32 -8.28 -9.53
C MET A 202 -13.88 -8.75 -9.34
N TYR A 203 -13.38 -8.77 -8.10
CA TYR A 203 -12.04 -9.29 -7.78
C TYR A 203 -11.94 -10.80 -7.95
N GLY A 204 -13.02 -11.54 -7.67
CA GLY A 204 -13.10 -12.98 -7.92
C GLY A 204 -12.96 -13.30 -9.42
N MET A 205 -13.75 -12.62 -10.26
CA MET A 205 -13.68 -12.74 -11.72
C MET A 205 -12.31 -12.34 -12.26
N SER A 206 -11.80 -11.14 -11.92
CA SER A 206 -10.53 -10.66 -12.46
C SER A 206 -9.32 -11.50 -12.05
N ASN A 207 -9.37 -12.20 -10.91
CA ASN A 207 -8.32 -13.13 -10.50
C ASN A 207 -8.37 -14.50 -11.23
N VAL A 208 -9.50 -14.88 -11.85
CA VAL A 208 -9.65 -16.17 -12.58
C VAL A 208 -9.75 -16.05 -14.10
N THR A 209 -10.17 -14.89 -14.64
CA THR A 209 -10.28 -14.69 -16.09
C THR A 209 -8.88 -14.73 -16.74
N PRO A 210 -8.63 -15.67 -17.68
CA PRO A 210 -7.33 -15.81 -18.34
C PRO A 210 -7.09 -14.70 -19.37
N ASP A 211 -8.15 -14.21 -20.01
CA ASP A 211 -8.08 -13.07 -20.92
C ASP A 211 -7.89 -11.77 -20.15
N ARG A 212 -6.67 -11.22 -20.21
CA ARG A 212 -6.33 -9.93 -19.61
C ARG A 212 -6.81 -8.73 -20.45
N GLY A 213 -7.17 -8.93 -21.73
CA GLY A 213 -7.74 -7.90 -22.59
C GLY A 213 -9.11 -7.45 -22.11
N MET A 214 -10.01 -8.41 -21.85
CA MET A 214 -11.34 -8.14 -21.26
C MET A 214 -11.26 -7.37 -19.93
N ILE A 215 -10.24 -7.64 -19.10
CA ILE A 215 -10.01 -6.90 -17.84
C ILE A 215 -9.55 -5.47 -18.14
N ALA A 216 -8.70 -5.26 -19.15
CA ALA A 216 -8.26 -3.93 -19.55
C ALA A 216 -9.44 -3.07 -20.09
N GLU A 217 -10.30 -3.65 -20.93
CA GLU A 217 -11.52 -3.00 -21.41
C GLU A 217 -12.46 -2.60 -20.27
N PHE A 218 -12.68 -3.51 -19.30
CA PHE A 218 -13.45 -3.21 -18.10
C PHE A 218 -12.86 -2.04 -17.27
N LEU A 219 -11.53 -1.99 -17.14
CA LEU A 219 -10.85 -0.90 -16.41
C LEU A 219 -10.97 0.44 -17.14
N VAL A 220 -10.95 0.46 -18.47
CA VAL A 220 -11.22 1.67 -19.28
C VAL A 220 -12.67 2.13 -19.06
N ALA A 221 -13.65 1.23 -19.22
CA ALA A 221 -15.06 1.57 -19.01
C ALA A 221 -15.35 2.06 -17.58
N TYR A 222 -14.69 1.48 -16.57
CA TYR A 222 -14.76 1.98 -15.19
C TYR A 222 -14.19 3.40 -15.07
N GLN A 223 -13.05 3.68 -15.72
CA GLN A 223 -12.43 5.00 -15.70
C GLN A 223 -13.29 6.06 -16.42
N ASP A 224 -13.95 5.70 -17.53
CA ASP A 224 -14.90 6.56 -18.23
C ASP A 224 -16.11 6.91 -17.35
N VAL A 225 -16.67 5.92 -16.62
CA VAL A 225 -17.75 6.15 -15.65
C VAL A 225 -17.29 7.05 -14.48
N MET A 226 -16.05 6.90 -14.01
CA MET A 226 -15.48 7.78 -12.97
C MET A 226 -15.16 9.21 -13.45
N LEU A 227 -15.19 9.46 -14.76
CA LEU A 227 -15.03 10.78 -15.39
C LEU A 227 -16.35 11.35 -15.92
N ALA A 228 -17.45 10.59 -15.83
CA ALA A 228 -18.77 11.08 -16.19
C ALA A 228 -19.20 12.24 -15.26
N PRO A 229 -19.82 13.30 -15.81
CA PRO A 229 -20.22 14.50 -15.05
C PRO A 229 -21.43 14.28 -14.13
#